data_AF-A0A7X5WR42-F1
#
_entry.id   AF-A0A7X5WR42-F1
#
_cell.length_a   1.000
_cell.length_b   1.000
_cell.length_c   1.000
_cell.angle_alpha   90.00
_cell.angle_beta   90.00
_cell.angle_gamma   90.00
#
_symmetry.space_group_name_H-M   'P 1'
#
loop_
_entity.id
_entity.type
_entity.pdbx_description
1 polymer ?
#
loop_
_entity_poly.entity_id
_entity_poly.type
_entity_poly.pdbx_seq_one_letter_code
_entity_poly.pdbx_strand_id
1 'polypeptide(L)' 'PALVAPVVAYLASEACEVTGEVFSVAGGTVSRMFVGLTQGWFKHPDREGEITPEEVEAHLEAIRSEEGYLVPASNQDEI' A
#
# COMPACT_ATOMS: atom_id res chain seq x y z
N PRO A 1 3.82 25.76 9.68
CA PRO A 1 5.06 25.34 10.40
C PRO A 1 4.83 24.82 11.82
N ALA A 2 4.15 25.57 12.69
CA ALA A 2 3.95 25.21 14.09
C ALA A 2 3.19 23.88 14.32
N LEU A 3 2.29 23.51 13.41
CA LEU A 3 1.51 22.26 13.47
C LEU A 3 2.23 21.05 12.84
N VAL A 4 3.39 21.25 12.21
CA VAL A 4 4.18 20.18 11.56
C VAL A 4 5.43 19.86 12.37
N ALA A 5 6.09 20.88 12.93
CA ALA A 5 7.34 20.72 13.67
C ALA A 5 7.29 19.67 14.81
N PRO A 6 6.19 19.55 15.59
CA PRO A 6 6.11 18.51 16.63
C PRO A 6 6.16 17.07 16.08
N VAL A 7 5.57 16.83 14.89
CA VAL A 7 5.61 15.51 14.25
C VAL A 7 7.04 15.17 13.84
N VAL A 8 7.76 16.14 13.25
CA VAL A 8 9.17 15.97 12.88
C VAL A 8 10.04 15.75 14.12
N ALA A 9 9.79 16.49 15.21
CA ALA A 9 10.50 16.32 16.47
C ALA A 9 10.33 14.91 17.05
N TYR A 10 9.12 14.35 17.00
CA TYR A 10 8.87 12.97 17.40
C TYR A 10 9.60 11.96 16.50
N LEU A 11 9.47 12.09 15.18
CA LEU A 11 10.08 11.17 14.21
C LEU A 11 11.62 11.16 14.26
N ALA A 12 12.24 12.25 14.75
CA ALA A 12 13.68 12.38 14.94
C ALA A 12 14.15 12.04 16.38
N SER A 13 13.24 11.71 17.29
CA SER A 13 13.57 11.40 18.69
C SER A 13 13.95 9.93 18.89
N GLU A 14 14.66 9.64 19.99
CA GLU A 14 14.96 8.26 20.41
C GLU A 14 13.70 7.45 20.76
N ALA A 15 12.55 8.11 20.98
CA ALA A 15 11.28 7.45 21.26
C ALA A 15 10.53 7.00 19.98
N CYS A 16 11.06 7.29 18.77
CA CYS A 16 10.42 6.89 17.53
C CYS A 16 10.56 5.38 17.28
N GLU A 17 9.44 4.65 17.28
CA GLU A 17 9.41 3.19 17.09
C GLU A 17 9.16 2.77 15.63
N VAL A 18 8.86 3.71 14.73
CA VAL A 18 8.47 3.43 13.33
C VAL A 18 9.56 3.83 12.34
N THR A 19 9.69 3.07 11.25
CA THR A 19 10.65 3.33 10.17
C THR A 19 10.03 2.99 8.81
N GLY A 20 10.53 3.63 7.75
CA GLY A 20 10.08 3.37 6.37
C GLY A 20 8.66 3.83 6.04
N GLU A 21 8.00 4.55 6.96
CA GLU A 21 6.64 5.05 6.75
C GLU A 21 6.61 6.47 6.16
N VAL A 22 5.52 6.80 5.45
CA VAL A 22 5.27 8.13 4.90
C VAL A 22 4.15 8.79 5.68
N PHE A 23 4.38 10.02 6.17
CA PHE A 23 3.38 10.78 6.93
C PHE A 23 2.89 12.00 6.13
N SER A 24 1.57 12.20 6.11
CA SER A 24 0.92 13.42 5.64
C SER A 24 0.55 14.29 6.83
N VAL A 25 1.03 15.54 6.84
CA VAL A 25 0.78 16.48 7.93
C VAL A 25 0.31 17.82 7.38
N ALA A 26 -0.95 18.15 7.59
CA ALA A 26 -1.56 19.38 7.08
C ALA A 26 -2.74 19.81 7.95
N GLY A 27 -2.89 21.12 8.20
CA GLY A 27 -4.06 21.68 8.90
C GLY A 27 -4.28 21.19 10.34
N GLY A 28 -3.29 20.54 10.97
CA GLY A 28 -3.43 19.89 12.28
C GLY A 28 -3.73 18.39 12.21
N THR A 29 -3.95 17.83 11.01
CA THR A 29 -4.05 16.39 10.78
C THR A 29 -2.67 15.77 10.68
N VAL A 30 -2.52 14.58 11.26
CA VAL A 30 -1.35 13.69 11.11
C VAL A 30 -1.87 12.33 10.65
N SER A 31 -1.49 11.89 9.46
CA SER A 31 -1.93 10.60 8.88
C SER A 31 -0.75 9.84 8.30
N ARG A 32 -0.81 8.50 8.29
CA ARG A 32 0.11 7.65 7.53
C ARG A 32 -0.41 7.45 6.10
N MET A 33 0.44 7.68 5.12
CA MET A 33 0.24 7.25 3.73
C MET A 33 0.93 5.89 3.54
N PHE A 34 0.26 4.97 2.84
CA PHE A 34 0.77 3.63 2.56
C PHE A 34 0.38 3.18 1.16
N VAL A 35 1.02 2.11 0.69
CA VAL A 35 0.66 1.39 -0.54
C VAL A 35 0.01 0.08 -0.13
N GLY A 36 -1.17 -0.22 -0.67
CA GLY A 36 -1.87 -1.48 -0.47
C GLY A 36 -1.77 -2.36 -1.71
N LEU A 37 -1.69 -3.67 -1.51
CA LEU A 37 -1.78 -4.71 -2.53
C LEU A 37 -3.17 -5.35 -2.47
N THR A 38 -3.92 -5.27 -3.57
CA THR A 38 -5.24 -5.89 -3.69
C THR A 38 -5.11 -7.41 -3.80
N GLN A 39 -6.20 -8.15 -3.54
CA GLN A 39 -6.23 -9.60 -3.78
C GLN A 39 -6.03 -9.96 -5.27
N GLY A 40 -6.40 -9.02 -6.15
CA GLY A 40 -6.13 -9.13 -7.57
C GLY A 40 -6.98 -10.19 -8.27
N TRP A 41 -6.47 -10.65 -9.41
CA TRP A 41 -7.00 -11.77 -10.17
C TRP A 41 -5.85 -12.71 -10.49
N PHE A 42 -6.08 -14.01 -10.33
CA PHE A 42 -5.10 -15.06 -10.59
C PHE A 42 -5.58 -15.95 -11.72
N LYS A 43 -4.71 -16.16 -12.71
CA LYS A 43 -4.88 -17.13 -13.79
C LYS A 43 -3.77 -18.16 -13.70
N HIS A 44 -4.12 -19.43 -13.57
CA HIS A 44 -3.13 -20.48 -13.41
C HIS A 44 -2.40 -20.76 -14.73
N PRO A 45 -1.08 -20.51 -14.83
CA PRO A 45 -0.37 -20.55 -16.12
C PRO A 45 -0.42 -21.93 -16.78
N ASP A 46 -0.24 -23.01 -16.01
CA ASP A 46 -0.21 -24.38 -16.59
C ASP A 46 -1.58 -24.93 -16.97
N ARG A 47 -2.67 -24.36 -16.42
CA ARG A 47 -4.03 -24.88 -16.58
C ARG A 47 -4.89 -24.01 -17.48
N GLU A 48 -4.64 -22.70 -17.47
CA GLU A 48 -5.47 -21.68 -18.10
C GLU A 48 -4.70 -20.90 -19.17
N GLY A 49 -3.37 -21.05 -19.25
CA GLY A 49 -2.51 -20.40 -20.23
C GLY A 49 -2.04 -19.01 -19.80
N GLU A 50 -1.41 -18.29 -20.73
CA GLU A 50 -0.88 -16.94 -20.48
C GLU A 50 -1.99 -15.90 -20.34
N ILE A 51 -1.72 -14.83 -19.60
CA ILE A 51 -2.63 -13.68 -19.45
C ILE A 51 -2.66 -12.90 -20.77
N THR A 52 -3.85 -12.56 -21.26
CA THR A 52 -4.03 -11.66 -22.41
C THR A 52 -4.50 -10.26 -21.98
N PRO A 53 -4.29 -9.21 -22.81
CA PRO A 53 -4.79 -7.87 -22.51
C PRO A 53 -6.31 -7.81 -22.34
N GLU A 54 -7.07 -8.58 -23.13
CA GLU A 54 -8.54 -8.64 -23.06
C GLU A 54 -9.02 -9.22 -21.72
N GLU A 55 -8.28 -10.18 -21.17
CA GLU A 55 -8.60 -10.75 -19.86
C GLU A 55 -8.29 -9.76 -18.72
N VAL A 56 -7.23 -8.96 -18.85
CA VAL A 56 -6.94 -7.88 -17.90
C VAL A 56 -8.06 -6.85 -17.88
N GLU A 57 -8.57 -6.46 -19.05
CA GLU A 57 -9.74 -5.57 -19.15
C GLU A 57 -10.97 -6.21 -18.52
N ALA A 58 -11.25 -7.48 -18.83
CA ALA A 58 -12.41 -8.21 -18.31
C ALA A 58 -12.40 -8.37 -16.78
N HIS A 59 -11.22 -8.41 -16.14
CA HIS A 59 -11.06 -8.57 -14.69
C HIS A 59 -10.61 -7.29 -13.98
N LEU A 60 -10.61 -6.13 -14.66
CA LEU A 60 -10.06 -4.88 -14.13
C LEU A 60 -10.73 -4.45 -12.81
N GLU A 61 -12.02 -4.72 -12.64
CA GLU A 61 -12.73 -4.43 -11.38
C GLU A 61 -12.21 -5.27 -10.22
N ALA A 62 -12.03 -6.59 -10.41
CA ALA A 62 -11.48 -7.47 -9.40
C ALA A 62 -10.03 -7.10 -9.07
N ILE A 63 -9.21 -6.79 -10.08
CA ILE A 63 -7.82 -6.35 -9.93
C ILE A 63 -7.72 -5.10 -9.04
N ARG A 64 -8.65 -4.16 -9.21
CA ARG A 64 -8.65 -2.87 -8.49
C ARG A 64 -9.46 -2.88 -7.20
N SER A 65 -10.08 -4.00 -6.83
CA SER A 65 -10.87 -4.07 -5.60
C SER A 65 -9.97 -3.89 -4.38
N GLU A 66 -10.20 -2.82 -3.63
CA GLU A 66 -9.53 -2.55 -2.36
C GLU A 66 -10.11 -3.41 -1.22
N GLU A 67 -11.13 -4.23 -1.47
CA GLU A 67 -11.64 -5.14 -0.46
C GLU A 67 -10.58 -6.20 -0.10
N GLY A 68 -10.24 -6.27 1.19
CA GLY A 68 -9.26 -7.23 1.69
C GLY A 68 -7.81 -6.97 1.22
N TYR A 69 -7.46 -5.72 0.86
CA TYR A 69 -6.06 -5.39 0.56
C TYR A 69 -5.15 -5.73 1.75
N LEU A 70 -3.89 -6.02 1.44
CA LEU A 70 -2.82 -6.12 2.45
C LEU A 70 -1.83 -4.95 2.30
N VAL A 71 -1.17 -4.57 3.39
CA VAL A 71 -0.07 -3.60 3.36
C VAL A 71 1.23 -4.38 3.46
N PRO A 72 1.98 -4.56 2.36
CA PRO A 72 3.19 -5.36 2.39
C PRO A 72 4.27 -4.65 3.22
N ALA A 73 4.92 -5.37 4.12
CA ALA A 73 6.08 -4.90 4.88
C ALA A 73 7.39 -5.22 4.15
N SER A 74 7.36 -6.21 3.24
CA SER A 74 8.48 -6.60 2.39
C SER A 74 7.98 -7.22 1.08
N ASN A 75 8.90 -7.44 0.13
CA ASN A 75 8.61 -8.17 -1.10
C ASN A 75 8.26 -9.66 -0.87
N GLN A 76 8.53 -10.19 0.33
CA GLN A 76 8.16 -11.57 0.67
C GLN A 76 6.66 -11.70 0.93
N ASP A 77 5.98 -10.60 1.27
CA ASP A 77 4.53 -10.59 1.54
C ASP A 77 3.68 -10.62 0.25
N GLU A 78 4.34 -10.60 -0.92
CA GLU A 78 3.71 -10.67 -2.24
C GLU A 78 3.60 -12.11 -2.78
N ILE A 79 4.29 -13.08 -2.16
CA ILE A 79 4.49 -14.45 -2.67
C ILE A 79 3.64 -15.49 -1.93
#